data_AF-A0A2P8VH46-F1
#
_entry.id   AF-A0A2P8VH46-F1
#
_cell.length_a   1.000
_cell.length_b   1.000
_cell.length_c   1.000
_cell.angle_alpha   90.00
_cell.angle_beta   90.00
_cell.angle_gamma   90.00
#
_symmetry.space_group_name_H-M   'P 1'
#
loop_
_entity.id
_entity.type
_entity.pdbx_description
1 polymer ?
#
loop_
_entity_poly.entity_id
_entity_poly.type
_entity_poly.pdbx_seq_one_letter_code
_entity_poly.pdbx_strand_id
1 'polypeptide(L)'
;MYNNNDVIGYLQTNRILALKLDHAASAVGEQVKDDVSITGKGATRLLYYTSCFTREYNDVCQQQKREDLRFRNAVIRILNNGDVIYEMLRIYFEEILKYKTREQLDQIKKALMAVNVHVAASTLTGAGYALAVATSVRIGLNLNVQLSVLTGRAAGTVAGIVATYGLVQNAAYSARRLHLRYPAYYFALYIQQMEMMYFLIEPLFDRAGALDAQWSSDSALANIIARMIR
;
A
#
# COMPACT_ATOMS: atom_id res chain seq x y z
N MET A 1 -14.23 2.19 -21.00
CA MET A 1 -12.85 2.35 -20.50
C MET A 1 -12.21 3.42 -21.37
N TYR A 2 -12.08 4.64 -20.85
CA TYR A 2 -11.35 5.71 -21.55
C TYR A 2 -9.86 5.47 -21.44
N ASN A 3 -9.12 5.80 -22.50
CA ASN A 3 -7.70 5.53 -22.59
C ASN A 3 -6.93 6.67 -21.90
N ASN A 4 -5.90 6.37 -21.11
CA ASN A 4 -5.12 7.36 -20.36
C ASN A 4 -4.53 8.47 -21.25
N ASN A 5 -4.39 8.17 -22.55
CA ASN A 5 -3.86 9.07 -23.56
C ASN A 5 -4.81 10.21 -23.94
N ASP A 6 -6.12 10.07 -23.73
CA ASP A 6 -7.10 11.05 -24.22
C ASP A 6 -7.12 12.31 -23.35
N VAL A 7 -7.00 12.13 -22.02
CA VAL A 7 -6.85 13.26 -21.07
C VAL A 7 -5.52 13.97 -21.29
N ILE A 8 -4.43 13.21 -21.46
CA ILE A 8 -3.10 13.78 -21.75
C ILE A 8 -3.11 14.53 -23.09
N GLY A 9 -3.76 13.97 -24.11
CA GLY A 9 -3.92 14.62 -25.42
C GLY A 9 -4.71 15.92 -25.33
N TYR A 10 -5.81 15.97 -24.57
CA TYR A 10 -6.55 17.21 -24.32
C TYR A 10 -5.69 18.27 -23.62
N LEU A 11 -4.94 17.85 -22.59
CA LEU A 11 -4.02 18.71 -21.84
C LEU A 11 -2.93 19.30 -22.76
N GLN A 12 -2.35 18.47 -23.63
CA GLN A 12 -1.33 18.88 -24.60
C GLN A 12 -1.89 19.79 -25.70
N THR A 13 -3.15 19.61 -26.09
CA THR A 13 -3.80 20.45 -27.12
C THR A 13 -4.12 21.85 -26.59
N ASN A 14 -4.31 22.02 -25.27
CA ASN A 14 -4.61 23.31 -24.66
C ASN A 14 -3.33 24.06 -24.28
N ARG A 15 -2.94 25.07 -25.07
CA ARG A 15 -1.64 25.77 -24.98
C ARG A 15 -1.25 26.25 -23.56
N ILE A 16 -2.18 26.78 -22.77
CA ILE A 16 -1.88 27.25 -21.40
C ILE A 16 -1.62 26.07 -20.46
N LEU A 17 -2.37 24.99 -20.64
CA LEU A 17 -2.32 23.81 -19.79
C LEU A 17 -1.13 22.92 -20.17
N ALA A 18 -0.82 22.83 -21.46
CA ALA A 18 0.37 22.21 -22.02
C ALA A 18 1.65 22.87 -21.49
N LEU A 19 1.71 24.21 -21.44
CA LEU A 19 2.86 24.92 -20.88
C LEU A 19 3.05 24.64 -19.38
N LYS A 20 1.96 24.54 -18.60
CA LYS A 20 2.03 24.17 -17.17
C LYS A 20 2.43 22.71 -16.96
N LEU A 21 1.92 21.82 -17.80
CA LEU A 21 2.31 20.41 -17.87
C LEU A 21 3.79 20.26 -18.17
N ASP A 22 4.30 21.00 -19.16
CA ASP A 22 5.69 20.93 -19.60
C ASP A 22 6.65 21.43 -18.52
N HIS A 23 6.29 22.50 -17.80
CA HIS A 23 7.06 22.96 -16.64
C HIS A 23 7.01 21.95 -15.48
N ALA A 24 5.86 21.34 -15.21
CA ALA A 24 5.73 20.31 -14.17
C ALA A 24 6.53 19.04 -14.54
N ALA A 25 6.54 18.65 -15.81
CA ALA A 25 7.32 17.52 -16.32
C ALA A 25 8.82 17.82 -16.34
N SER A 26 9.22 19.04 -16.73
CA SER A 26 10.62 19.49 -16.76
C SER A 26 11.21 19.61 -15.36
N ALA A 27 10.45 20.13 -14.39
CA ALA A 27 10.85 20.17 -12.98
C ALA A 27 11.00 18.76 -12.36
N VAL A 28 10.34 17.75 -12.93
CA VAL A 28 10.50 16.33 -12.56
C VAL A 28 11.70 15.71 -13.27
N GLY A 29 11.96 16.06 -14.53
CA GLY A 29 12.99 15.47 -15.38
C GLY A 29 14.44 15.77 -14.96
N GLU A 30 14.71 16.95 -14.39
CA GLU A 30 16.07 17.28 -13.92
C GLU A 30 16.49 16.51 -12.65
N GLN A 31 15.54 15.91 -11.92
CA GLN A 31 15.80 15.25 -10.64
C GLN A 31 15.69 13.73 -10.68
N VAL A 32 15.44 13.15 -11.86
CA VAL A 32 15.07 11.74 -12.03
C VAL A 32 15.74 11.18 -13.28
N LYS A 33 16.80 10.39 -13.11
CA LYS A 33 17.25 9.52 -14.21
C LYS A 33 16.91 8.05 -14.07
N ASP A 34 16.50 7.53 -12.91
CA ASP A 34 16.20 6.08 -12.80
C ASP A 34 15.04 5.65 -11.87
N ASP A 35 14.26 6.55 -11.26
CA ASP A 35 13.15 6.16 -10.36
C ASP A 35 11.86 6.97 -10.57
N VAL A 36 10.69 6.31 -10.59
CA VAL A 36 9.38 6.99 -10.59
C VAL A 36 9.14 7.64 -9.22
N SER A 37 9.76 8.80 -9.03
CA SER A 37 9.78 9.54 -7.77
C SER A 37 8.36 9.95 -7.34
N ILE A 38 8.19 10.17 -6.03
CA ILE A 38 6.95 10.67 -5.44
C ILE A 38 6.51 11.96 -6.16
N THR A 39 7.45 12.81 -6.55
CA THR A 39 7.19 14.05 -7.30
C THR A 39 6.50 13.79 -8.63
N GLY A 40 6.99 12.82 -9.43
CA GLY A 40 6.35 12.44 -10.69
C GLY A 40 4.93 11.92 -10.51
N LYS A 41 4.71 11.07 -9.50
CA LYS A 41 3.36 10.57 -9.14
C LYS A 41 2.42 11.70 -8.71
N GLY A 42 2.94 12.71 -8.02
CA GLY A 42 2.19 13.89 -7.60
C GLY A 42 1.75 14.75 -8.76
N ALA A 43 2.66 14.99 -9.72
CA ALA A 43 2.33 15.66 -10.96
C ALA A 43 1.25 14.91 -11.75
N THR A 44 1.38 13.58 -11.89
CA THR A 44 0.34 12.75 -12.54
C THR A 44 -1.04 12.94 -11.91
N ARG A 45 -1.13 12.93 -10.57
CA ARG A 45 -2.41 13.10 -9.87
C ARG A 45 -3.01 14.49 -10.10
N LEU A 46 -2.19 15.54 -9.99
CA LEU A 46 -2.62 16.92 -10.28
C LEU A 46 -3.13 17.10 -11.71
N LEU A 47 -2.47 16.45 -12.68
CA LEU A 47 -2.91 16.47 -14.08
C LEU A 47 -4.26 15.81 -14.25
N TYR A 48 -4.48 14.63 -13.66
CA TYR A 48 -5.79 14.00 -13.73
C TYR A 48 -6.89 14.82 -13.04
N TYR A 49 -6.57 15.66 -12.06
CA TYR A 49 -7.56 16.55 -11.43
C TYR A 49 -8.13 17.58 -12.40
N THR A 50 -7.45 17.86 -13.52
CA THR A 50 -8.02 18.70 -14.59
C THR A 50 -9.24 18.07 -15.26
N SER A 51 -9.41 16.75 -15.16
CA SER A 51 -10.59 16.05 -15.69
C SER A 51 -11.90 16.54 -15.06
N CYS A 52 -11.83 17.13 -13.85
CA CYS A 52 -12.95 17.76 -13.16
C CYS A 52 -13.56 18.95 -13.93
N PHE A 53 -12.82 19.56 -14.87
CA PHE A 53 -13.30 20.67 -15.70
C PHE A 53 -14.09 20.23 -16.94
N THR A 54 -14.22 18.92 -17.14
CA THR A 54 -14.92 18.33 -18.29
C THR A 54 -16.04 17.42 -17.80
N ARG A 55 -17.18 17.43 -18.48
CA ARG A 55 -18.29 16.50 -18.15
C ARG A 55 -17.95 15.07 -18.53
N GLU A 56 -17.20 14.90 -19.62
CA GLU A 56 -16.86 13.60 -20.21
C GLU A 56 -15.92 12.77 -19.32
N TYR A 57 -14.99 13.41 -18.59
CA TYR A 57 -14.02 12.75 -17.71
C TYR A 57 -14.30 13.02 -16.21
N ASN A 58 -15.55 13.34 -15.88
CA ASN A 58 -15.94 13.54 -14.49
C ASN A 58 -15.78 12.26 -13.66
N ASP A 59 -15.89 11.08 -14.26
CA ASP A 59 -15.66 9.78 -13.59
C ASP A 59 -14.23 9.65 -13.02
N VAL A 60 -13.20 10.07 -13.79
CA VAL A 60 -11.80 10.13 -13.36
C VAL A 60 -11.63 11.08 -12.17
N CYS A 61 -12.27 12.25 -12.22
CA CYS A 61 -12.28 13.22 -11.14
C CYS A 61 -12.93 12.65 -9.87
N GLN A 62 -14.09 12.01 -10.02
CA GLN A 62 -14.80 11.40 -8.89
C GLN A 62 -14.00 10.24 -8.29
N GLN A 63 -13.27 9.47 -9.11
CA GLN A 63 -12.39 8.43 -8.61
C GLN A 63 -11.28 9.01 -7.73
N GLN A 64 -10.59 10.06 -8.19
CA GLN A 64 -9.53 10.69 -7.39
C GLN A 64 -10.05 11.25 -6.07
N LYS A 65 -11.22 11.90 -6.09
CA LYS A 65 -11.86 12.39 -4.85
C LYS A 65 -12.17 11.26 -3.87
N ARG A 66 -12.65 10.11 -4.36
CA ARG A 66 -12.90 8.93 -3.53
C ARG A 66 -11.60 8.38 -2.93
N GLU A 67 -10.55 8.25 -3.74
CA GLU A 67 -9.24 7.79 -3.28
C GLU A 67 -8.63 8.74 -2.24
N ASP A 68 -8.72 10.05 -2.44
CA ASP A 68 -8.26 11.08 -1.49
C ASP A 68 -9.00 10.95 -0.15
N LEU A 69 -10.32 10.72 -0.17
CA LEU A 69 -11.13 10.49 1.03
C LEU A 69 -10.66 9.24 1.80
N ARG A 70 -10.44 8.12 1.09
CA ARG A 70 -9.97 6.88 1.71
C ARG A 70 -8.59 7.04 2.31
N PHE A 71 -7.67 7.69 1.59
CA PHE A 71 -6.33 7.97 2.10
C PHE A 71 -6.40 8.82 3.37
N ARG A 72 -7.18 9.91 3.36
CA ARG A 72 -7.39 10.76 4.54
C ARG A 72 -7.96 9.97 5.72
N ASN A 73 -8.96 9.12 5.49
CA ASN A 73 -9.55 8.31 6.56
C ASN A 73 -8.53 7.34 7.16
N ALA A 74 -7.70 6.71 6.33
CA ALA A 74 -6.61 5.86 6.79
C ALA A 74 -5.57 6.64 7.62
N VAL A 75 -5.22 7.87 7.22
CA VAL A 75 -4.33 8.76 7.98
C VAL A 75 -4.93 9.13 9.34
N ILE A 76 -6.21 9.52 9.39
CA ILE A 76 -6.90 9.80 10.65
C ILE A 76 -6.87 8.56 11.56
N ARG A 77 -7.04 7.37 11.00
CA ARG A 77 -6.94 6.13 11.77
C ARG A 77 -5.55 5.90 12.35
N ILE A 78 -4.48 6.12 11.57
CA ILE A 78 -3.09 6.03 12.06
C ILE A 78 -2.88 6.99 13.25
N LEU A 79 -3.38 8.22 13.13
CA LEU A 79 -3.21 9.24 14.18
C LEU A 79 -3.99 8.90 15.46
N ASN A 80 -5.15 8.26 15.32
CA ASN A 80 -6.03 7.96 16.45
C ASN A 80 -5.74 6.60 17.12
N ASN A 81 -5.47 5.54 16.35
CA ASN A 81 -5.58 4.14 16.81
C ASN A 81 -4.48 3.21 16.27
N GLY A 82 -3.26 3.35 16.81
CA GLY A 82 -2.33 2.24 16.93
C GLY A 82 -1.54 1.83 15.69
N ASP A 83 -0.73 0.79 15.87
CA ASP A 83 0.25 0.29 14.91
C ASP A 83 -0.44 -0.30 13.66
N VAL A 84 -0.69 0.55 12.66
CA VAL A 84 -1.38 0.16 11.41
C VAL A 84 -0.63 -0.93 10.66
N ILE A 85 0.71 -0.98 10.77
CA ILE A 85 1.50 -2.06 10.17
C ILE A 85 1.16 -3.38 10.85
N TYR A 86 1.14 -3.42 12.18
CA TYR A 86 0.73 -4.61 12.93
C TYR A 86 -0.69 -5.04 12.58
N GLU A 87 -1.65 -4.12 12.52
CA GLU A 87 -3.04 -4.45 12.17
C GLU A 87 -3.17 -5.03 10.76
N MET A 88 -2.46 -4.45 9.77
CA MET A 88 -2.44 -5.00 8.42
C MET A 88 -1.84 -6.41 8.39
N LEU A 89 -0.74 -6.66 9.12
CA LEU A 89 -0.12 -7.99 9.23
C LEU A 89 -1.04 -8.99 9.93
N ARG A 90 -1.71 -8.57 11.00
CA ARG A 90 -2.68 -9.40 11.73
C ARG A 90 -3.79 -9.88 10.80
N ILE A 91 -4.41 -8.96 10.05
CA ILE A 91 -5.49 -9.30 9.09
C ILE A 91 -4.99 -10.25 8.01
N TYR A 92 -3.78 -10.03 7.50
CA TYR A 92 -3.16 -10.91 6.50
C TYR A 92 -3.01 -12.35 7.02
N PHE A 93 -2.43 -12.50 8.22
CA PHE A 93 -2.24 -13.83 8.81
C PHE A 93 -3.56 -14.46 9.26
N GLU A 94 -4.53 -13.67 9.71
CA GLU A 94 -5.89 -14.17 9.98
C GLU A 94 -6.52 -14.75 8.73
N GLU A 95 -6.42 -14.08 7.58
CA GLU A 95 -6.97 -14.58 6.31
C GLU A 95 -6.28 -15.87 5.84
N ILE A 96 -4.95 -15.95 5.93
CA ILE A 96 -4.21 -17.15 5.47
C ILE A 96 -4.40 -18.34 6.41
N LEU A 97 -4.53 -18.10 7.71
CA LEU A 97 -4.61 -19.15 8.72
C LEU A 97 -6.04 -19.53 9.09
N LYS A 98 -7.05 -18.80 8.59
CA LYS A 98 -8.47 -18.97 8.92
C LYS A 98 -8.97 -20.40 8.83
N TYR A 99 -8.50 -21.14 7.83
CA TYR A 99 -8.95 -22.50 7.52
C TYR A 99 -7.94 -23.60 7.88
N LYS A 100 -6.85 -23.26 8.60
CA LYS A 100 -5.83 -24.23 9.00
C LYS A 100 -6.27 -25.01 10.24
N THR A 101 -6.05 -26.32 10.23
CA THR A 101 -6.27 -27.17 11.40
C THR A 101 -5.15 -27.00 12.43
N ARG A 102 -5.38 -27.48 13.66
CA ARG A 102 -4.35 -27.47 14.71
C ARG A 102 -3.08 -28.22 14.29
N GLU A 103 -3.22 -29.32 13.57
CA GLU A 103 -2.11 -30.12 13.06
C GLU A 103 -1.29 -29.34 12.03
N GLN A 104 -1.94 -28.64 11.11
CA GLN A 104 -1.26 -27.79 10.12
C GLN A 104 -0.53 -26.62 10.80
N LEU A 105 -1.15 -25.99 11.79
CA LEU A 105 -0.49 -24.92 12.56
C LEU A 105 0.75 -25.44 13.32
N ASP A 106 0.69 -26.66 13.86
CA ASP A 106 1.85 -27.30 14.50
C ASP A 106 2.98 -27.63 13.51
N GLN A 107 2.62 -28.07 12.29
CA GLN A 107 3.60 -28.29 11.21
C GLN A 107 4.29 -26.99 10.80
N ILE A 108 3.54 -25.89 10.62
CA ILE A 108 4.10 -24.56 10.32
C ILE A 108 5.04 -24.13 11.45
N LYS A 109 4.63 -24.30 12.72
CA LYS A 109 5.45 -23.97 13.89
C LYS A 109 6.77 -24.76 13.90
N LYS A 110 6.73 -26.08 13.65
CA LYS A 110 7.93 -26.92 13.55
C LYS A 110 8.85 -26.49 12.42
N ALA A 111 8.30 -26.16 11.26
CA ALA A 111 9.06 -25.65 10.13
C ALA A 111 9.75 -24.31 10.44
N LEU A 112 9.07 -23.39 11.14
CA LEU A 112 9.67 -22.14 11.61
C LEU A 112 10.81 -22.37 12.61
N MET A 113 10.63 -23.29 13.57
CA MET A 113 11.67 -23.62 14.53
C MET A 113 12.90 -24.24 13.85
N ALA A 114 12.72 -25.04 12.80
CA ALA A 114 13.82 -25.60 12.01
C ALA A 114 14.68 -24.53 11.31
N VAL A 115 14.13 -23.32 11.11
CA VAL A 115 14.86 -22.15 10.61
C VAL A 115 15.12 -21.12 11.72
N ASN A 116 15.22 -21.55 12.98
CA ASN A 116 15.51 -20.71 14.16
C ASN A 116 14.51 -19.56 14.42
N VAL A 117 13.29 -19.64 13.87
CA VAL A 117 12.22 -18.67 14.14
C VAL A 117 11.31 -19.22 15.23
N HIS A 118 11.28 -18.56 16.38
CA HIS A 118 10.49 -18.96 17.54
C HIS A 118 9.26 -18.06 17.69
N VAL A 119 8.08 -18.60 17.40
CA VAL A 119 6.81 -17.89 17.54
C VAL A 119 6.14 -18.28 18.86
N ALA A 120 5.91 -17.29 19.72
CA ALA A 120 5.33 -17.46 21.06
C ALA A 120 3.79 -17.57 21.02
N ALA A 121 3.26 -18.60 20.36
CA ALA A 121 1.83 -18.90 20.40
C ALA A 121 1.50 -19.82 21.58
N SER A 122 0.82 -19.29 22.61
CA SER A 122 0.37 -20.05 23.80
C SER A 122 -0.83 -20.95 23.52
N THR A 123 -1.61 -20.65 22.47
CA THR A 123 -2.71 -21.49 21.97
C THR A 123 -2.56 -21.73 20.48
N LEU A 124 -2.67 -22.99 20.04
CA LEU A 124 -2.69 -23.38 18.62
C LEU A 124 -4.08 -23.13 18.00
N THR A 125 -4.59 -21.91 18.12
CA THR A 125 -5.77 -21.44 17.39
C THR A 125 -5.30 -20.60 16.20
N GLY A 126 -6.04 -20.59 15.09
CA GLY A 126 -5.66 -19.81 13.90
C GLY A 126 -5.47 -18.32 14.21
N ALA A 127 -6.36 -17.73 15.01
CA ALA A 127 -6.27 -16.34 15.45
C ALA A 127 -5.08 -16.08 16.41
N GLY A 128 -4.87 -16.95 17.41
CA GLY A 128 -3.75 -16.83 18.34
C GLY A 128 -2.39 -16.95 17.62
N TYR A 129 -2.31 -17.84 16.64
CA TYR A 129 -1.11 -17.99 15.80
C TYR A 129 -0.92 -16.79 14.88
N ALA A 130 -1.98 -16.27 14.25
CA ALA A 130 -1.92 -15.07 13.43
C ALA A 130 -1.39 -13.86 14.19
N LEU A 131 -1.86 -13.65 15.42
CA LEU A 131 -1.36 -12.60 16.31
C LEU A 131 0.15 -12.77 16.59
N ALA A 132 0.57 -13.96 17.00
CA ALA A 132 1.97 -14.21 17.35
C ALA A 132 2.92 -14.04 16.15
N VAL A 133 2.51 -14.50 14.96
CA VAL A 133 3.29 -14.31 13.73
C VAL A 133 3.31 -12.84 13.31
N ALA A 134 2.17 -12.14 13.36
CA ALA A 134 2.10 -10.71 13.04
C ALA A 134 3.02 -9.88 13.95
N THR A 135 3.04 -10.16 15.26
CA THR A 135 3.97 -9.53 16.20
C THR A 135 5.42 -9.84 15.85
N SER A 136 5.74 -11.10 15.55
CA SER A 136 7.12 -11.51 15.22
C SER A 136 7.64 -10.80 13.97
N VAL A 137 6.81 -10.74 12.92
CA VAL A 137 7.11 -9.98 11.69
C VAL A 137 7.24 -8.50 12.00
N ARG A 138 6.32 -7.92 12.79
CA ARG A 138 6.36 -6.50 13.14
C ARG A 138 7.63 -6.09 13.90
N ILE A 139 8.13 -6.97 14.77
CA ILE A 139 9.40 -6.77 15.49
C ILE A 139 10.59 -6.88 14.53
N GLY A 140 10.56 -7.84 13.60
CA GLY A 140 11.61 -7.98 12.56
C GLY A 140 11.65 -6.80 11.57
N LEU A 141 10.53 -6.12 11.37
CA LEU A 141 10.44 -4.92 10.54
C LEU A 141 11.10 -3.71 11.21
N ASN A 142 12.31 -3.36 10.77
CA ASN A 142 12.93 -2.07 11.07
C ASN A 142 12.37 -0.96 10.16
N LEU A 143 11.07 -0.69 10.27
CA LEU A 143 10.40 0.37 9.52
C LEU A 143 10.37 1.66 10.36
N ASN A 144 11.35 2.53 10.15
CA ASN A 144 11.29 3.92 10.61
C ASN A 144 10.47 4.75 9.61
N VAL A 145 9.16 4.51 9.54
CA VAL A 145 8.31 5.32 8.65
C VAL A 145 8.05 6.67 9.32
N GLN A 146 8.94 7.63 9.08
CA GLN A 146 8.65 9.03 9.37
C GLN A 146 7.61 9.53 8.37
N LEU A 147 6.32 9.37 8.69
CA LEU A 147 5.24 10.03 7.96
C LEU A 147 5.15 11.52 8.33
N SER A 148 6.29 12.22 8.37
CA SER A 148 6.37 13.67 8.64
C SER A 148 5.54 14.47 7.64
N VAL A 149 5.39 13.97 6.41
CA VAL A 149 4.51 14.56 5.37
C VAL A 149 3.02 14.45 5.74
N LEU A 150 2.60 13.44 6.51
CA LEU A 150 1.21 13.34 7.02
C LEU A 150 0.91 14.33 8.14
N THR A 151 1.93 14.88 8.80
CA THR A 151 1.75 15.87 9.88
C THR A 151 1.45 17.28 9.36
N GLY A 152 1.32 17.46 8.04
CA GLY A 152 0.93 18.73 7.40
C GLY A 152 2.02 19.81 7.34
N ARG A 153 3.14 19.63 8.05
CA ARG A 153 4.23 20.62 8.16
C ARG A 153 4.91 20.96 6.83
N ALA A 154 4.87 20.05 5.84
CA ALA A 154 5.46 20.28 4.51
C ALA A 154 4.49 20.95 3.51
N ALA A 155 3.18 21.02 3.79
CA ALA A 155 2.15 21.38 2.81
C ALA A 155 2.09 22.88 2.42
N GLY A 156 2.91 23.74 3.04
CA GLY A 156 2.91 25.19 2.79
C GLY A 156 3.65 25.63 1.52
N THR A 157 4.35 24.72 0.83
CA THR A 157 5.12 25.02 -0.38
C THR A 157 4.59 24.24 -1.59
N VAL A 158 4.83 24.74 -2.81
CA VAL A 158 4.46 24.04 -4.06
C VAL A 158 5.06 22.64 -4.11
N ALA A 159 6.33 22.49 -3.72
CA ALA A 159 7.00 21.19 -3.61
C ALA A 159 6.32 20.26 -2.61
N GLY A 160 5.84 20.80 -1.49
CA GLY A 160 5.09 20.06 -0.48
C GLY A 160 3.74 19.52 -0.97
N ILE A 161 3.00 20.29 -1.76
CA ILE A 161 1.71 19.87 -2.36
C ILE A 161 1.93 18.75 -3.38
N VAL A 162 2.97 18.87 -4.22
CA VAL A 162 3.30 17.81 -5.19
C VAL A 162 3.72 16.54 -4.46
N ALA A 163 4.51 16.65 -3.39
CA ALA A 163 4.93 15.50 -2.59
C ALA A 163 3.76 14.79 -1.90
N THR A 164 2.80 15.53 -1.34
CA THR A 164 1.60 14.92 -0.71
C THR A 164 0.75 14.19 -1.72
N TYR A 165 0.44 14.80 -2.87
CA TYR A 165 -0.30 14.13 -3.94
C TYR A 165 0.44 12.92 -4.51
N GLY A 166 1.78 12.95 -4.50
CA GLY A 166 2.60 11.81 -4.86
C GLY A 166 2.42 10.60 -3.94
N LEU A 167 2.29 10.85 -2.62
CA LEU A 167 1.99 9.80 -1.65
C LEU A 167 0.60 9.22 -1.88
N VAL A 168 -0.41 10.07 -2.10
CA VAL A 168 -1.79 9.62 -2.35
C VAL A 168 -1.85 8.78 -3.63
N GLN A 169 -1.16 9.22 -4.69
CA GLN A 169 -1.09 8.47 -5.94
C GLN A 169 -0.38 7.12 -5.77
N ASN A 170 0.72 7.09 -5.01
CA ASN A 170 1.43 5.85 -4.71
C ASN A 170 0.55 4.86 -3.92
N ALA A 171 -0.18 5.37 -2.92
CA ALA A 171 -1.15 4.60 -2.15
C ALA A 171 -2.27 4.03 -3.02
N ALA A 172 -2.83 4.84 -3.94
CA ALA A 172 -3.86 4.39 -4.87
C ALA A 172 -3.35 3.26 -5.78
N TYR A 173 -2.14 3.39 -6.33
CA TYR A 173 -1.52 2.35 -7.15
C TYR A 173 -1.22 1.07 -6.38
N SER A 174 -0.68 1.18 -5.17
CA SER A 174 -0.42 0.03 -4.31
C SER A 174 -1.72 -0.70 -3.94
N ALA A 175 -2.75 0.04 -3.50
CA ALA A 175 -4.06 -0.52 -3.21
C ALA A 175 -4.70 -1.20 -4.44
N ARG A 176 -4.53 -0.62 -5.64
CA ARG A 176 -5.02 -1.23 -6.89
C ARG A 176 -4.26 -2.51 -7.24
N ARG A 177 -2.93 -2.54 -7.09
CA ARG A 177 -2.13 -3.77 -7.28
C ARG A 177 -2.56 -4.85 -6.32
N LEU A 178 -2.79 -4.50 -5.05
CA LEU A 178 -3.29 -5.44 -4.05
C LEU A 178 -4.67 -5.98 -4.44
N HIS A 179 -5.58 -5.11 -4.89
CA HIS A 179 -6.91 -5.54 -5.34
C HIS A 179 -6.84 -6.55 -6.49
N LEU A 180 -5.88 -6.41 -7.41
CA LEU A 180 -5.69 -7.32 -8.53
C LEU A 180 -5.02 -8.63 -8.12
N ARG A 181 -4.01 -8.59 -7.25
CA ARG A 181 -3.21 -9.77 -6.86
C ARG A 181 -3.87 -10.59 -5.75
N TYR A 182 -4.49 -9.94 -4.77
CA TYR A 182 -5.15 -10.61 -3.65
C TYR A 182 -6.42 -9.86 -3.21
N PRO A 183 -7.54 -10.06 -3.92
CA PRO A 183 -8.79 -9.35 -3.65
C PRO A 183 -9.34 -9.55 -2.23
N ALA A 184 -9.23 -10.75 -1.66
CA ALA A 184 -9.76 -11.04 -0.31
C ALA A 184 -9.04 -10.19 0.75
N TYR A 185 -7.71 -10.15 0.71
CA TYR A 185 -6.94 -9.30 1.63
C TYR A 185 -7.18 -7.81 1.38
N TYR A 186 -7.29 -7.38 0.11
CA TYR A 186 -7.70 -6.01 -0.21
C TYR A 186 -9.03 -5.62 0.46
N PHE A 187 -10.06 -6.46 0.34
CA PHE A 187 -11.38 -6.16 0.90
C PHE A 187 -11.35 -6.16 2.44
N ALA A 188 -10.59 -7.06 3.06
CA ALA A 188 -10.40 -7.07 4.51
C ALA A 188 -9.76 -5.76 5.02
N LEU A 189 -8.77 -5.23 4.29
CA LEU A 189 -8.20 -3.92 4.60
C LEU A 189 -9.16 -2.75 4.29
N TYR A 190 -9.92 -2.84 3.20
CA TYR A 190 -10.83 -1.78 2.75
C TYR A 190 -11.98 -1.56 3.75
N ILE A 191 -12.58 -2.64 4.27
CA ILE A 191 -13.63 -2.56 5.31
C ILE A 191 -13.11 -1.84 6.55
N GLN A 192 -11.81 -2.00 6.82
CA GLN A 192 -11.13 -1.37 7.92
C GLN A 192 -10.46 -0.02 7.55
N GLN A 193 -10.65 0.49 6.33
CA GLN A 193 -10.07 1.75 5.84
C GLN A 193 -8.53 1.79 5.90
N MET A 194 -7.86 0.68 5.61
CA MET A 194 -6.39 0.56 5.64
C MET A 194 -5.76 0.17 4.31
N GLU A 195 -6.56 -0.14 3.29
CA GLU A 195 -6.05 -0.62 2.00
C GLU A 195 -5.13 0.40 1.33
N MET A 196 -5.41 1.69 1.52
CA MET A 196 -4.56 2.77 1.03
C MET A 196 -3.19 2.81 1.72
N MET A 197 -3.01 2.17 2.87
CA MET A 197 -1.73 2.09 3.60
C MET A 197 -0.93 0.84 3.23
N TYR A 198 -1.42 -0.02 2.33
CA TYR A 198 -0.71 -1.22 1.93
C TYR A 198 0.70 -0.93 1.40
N PHE A 199 0.93 0.23 0.78
CA PHE A 199 2.25 0.64 0.30
C PHE A 199 3.34 0.65 1.39
N LEU A 200 2.96 0.73 2.68
CA LEU A 200 3.89 0.65 3.80
C LEU A 200 4.50 -0.75 3.98
N ILE A 201 3.75 -1.78 3.64
CA ILE A 201 4.15 -3.19 3.79
C ILE A 201 4.32 -3.90 2.44
N GLU A 202 3.95 -3.29 1.33
CA GLU A 202 4.11 -3.82 -0.02
C GLU A 202 5.55 -4.28 -0.31
N PRO A 203 6.63 -3.52 0.03
CA PRO A 203 8.00 -3.99 -0.21
C PRO A 203 8.38 -5.25 0.58
N LEU A 204 7.82 -5.41 1.78
CA LEU A 204 7.97 -6.64 2.56
C LEU A 204 7.28 -7.81 1.86
N PHE A 205 6.06 -7.59 1.38
CA PHE A 205 5.25 -8.60 0.73
C PHE A 205 5.87 -9.08 -0.58
N ASP A 206 6.39 -8.16 -1.39
CA ASP A 206 7.07 -8.50 -2.64
C ASP A 206 8.37 -9.27 -2.38
N ARG A 207 9.18 -8.83 -1.42
CA ARG A 207 10.43 -9.52 -1.05
C ARG A 207 10.19 -10.94 -0.53
N ALA A 208 9.16 -11.11 0.31
CA ALA A 208 8.87 -12.39 0.95
C ALA A 208 7.99 -13.32 0.08
N GLY A 209 7.43 -12.85 -1.04
CA GLY A 209 6.43 -13.60 -1.80
C GLY A 209 5.14 -13.83 -1.02
N ALA A 210 4.76 -12.88 -0.16
CA ALA A 210 3.65 -13.03 0.78
C ALA A 210 2.29 -13.18 0.10
N LEU A 211 2.09 -12.58 -1.09
CA LEU A 211 0.82 -12.72 -1.80
C LEU A 211 0.60 -14.11 -2.41
N ASP A 212 1.67 -14.90 -2.57
CA ASP A 212 1.60 -16.27 -3.10
C ASP A 212 1.34 -17.32 -1.99
N ALA A 213 1.33 -16.88 -0.72
CA ALA A 213 1.20 -17.72 0.46
C ALA A 213 -0.12 -18.49 0.55
N GLN A 214 -1.21 -17.95 -0.02
CA GLN A 214 -2.52 -18.60 0.02
C GLN A 214 -2.53 -19.96 -0.69
N TRP A 215 -1.72 -20.12 -1.73
CA TRP A 215 -1.65 -21.33 -2.56
C TRP A 215 -0.48 -22.24 -2.17
N SER A 216 0.20 -21.91 -1.08
CA SER A 216 1.43 -22.55 -0.65
C SER A 216 1.16 -23.72 0.29
N SER A 217 2.06 -24.72 0.26
CA SER A 217 2.10 -25.75 1.30
C SER A 217 2.45 -25.13 2.67
N ASP A 218 2.20 -25.87 3.76
CA ASP A 218 2.50 -25.41 5.11
C ASP A 218 3.99 -25.09 5.32
N SER A 219 4.88 -25.86 4.69
CA SER A 219 6.33 -25.59 4.69
C SER A 219 6.72 -24.35 3.88
N ALA A 220 6.07 -24.12 2.73
CA ALA A 220 6.29 -22.93 1.93
C ALA A 220 5.78 -21.67 2.64
N LEU A 221 4.64 -21.76 3.34
CA LEU A 221 4.11 -20.69 4.20
C LEU A 221 5.08 -20.36 5.35
N ALA A 222 5.66 -21.37 6.01
CA ALA A 222 6.68 -21.16 7.03
C ALA A 222 7.91 -20.42 6.47
N ASN A 223 8.37 -20.78 5.28
CA ASN A 223 9.49 -20.08 4.61
C ASN A 223 9.16 -18.63 4.25
N ILE A 224 7.91 -18.34 3.83
CA ILE A 224 7.44 -16.97 3.60
C ILE A 224 7.49 -16.19 4.90
N ILE A 225 6.92 -16.72 5.99
CA ILE A 225 6.94 -16.09 7.32
C ILE A 225 8.37 -15.83 7.78
N ALA A 226 9.28 -16.78 7.62
CA ALA A 226 10.68 -16.62 8.00
C ALA A 226 11.37 -15.50 7.21
N ARG A 227 11.08 -15.35 5.91
CA ARG A 227 11.56 -14.23 5.08
C ARG A 227 10.96 -12.88 5.45
N MET A 228 9.77 -12.86 6.05
CA MET A 228 9.15 -11.62 6.54
C MET A 228 9.75 -11.15 7.88
N ILE A 229 10.29 -12.07 8.69
CA ILE A 229 10.88 -11.77 10.00
C ILE A 229 12.36 -11.34 9.88
N ARG A 230 13.06 -11.83 8.87
CA ARG A 230 14.50 -11.59 8.66
C ARG A 230 14.79 -10.39 7.75
#